data_AF-A0A1F4QTA5-F1
#
_entry.id   AF-A0A1F4QTA5-F1
#
_cell.length_a   1.000
_cell.length_b   1.000
_cell.length_c   1.000
_cell.angle_alpha   90.00
_cell.angle_beta   90.00
_cell.angle_gamma   90.00
#
_symmetry.space_group_name_H-M   'P 1'
#
loop_
_entity.id
_entity.type
_entity.pdbx_description
1 polymer ?
#
loop_
_entity_poly.entity_id
_entity_poly.type
_entity_poly.pdbx_seq_one_letter_code
_entity_poly.pdbx_strand_id
1 'polypeptide(L)'
;MKDTHSLLSLCAPRPVFLNGGIQDSWTDPYGIYLTAAGATPVYELLGKQGLVVPDDKPRIDVSYISGDVAYRYHNGGHTDAPDWPAFFEFASKYLDGR
;
A
#
# COMPACT_ATOMS: atom_id res chain seq x y z
N MET A 1 -3.83 16.72 -15.63
CA MET A 1 -4.22 15.31 -15.82
C MET A 1 -4.17 14.67 -14.44
N LYS A 2 -5.28 14.15 -13.92
CA LYS A 2 -5.35 13.50 -12.59
C LYS A 2 -5.48 12.00 -12.78
N ASP A 3 -4.82 11.25 -11.90
CA ASP A 3 -4.84 9.78 -11.87
C ASP A 3 -4.99 9.32 -10.40
N THR A 4 -5.08 8.03 -10.16
CA THR A 4 -5.43 7.40 -8.87
C THR A 4 -4.48 7.79 -7.74
N HIS A 5 -3.20 8.06 -8.02
CA HIS A 5 -2.25 8.55 -7.02
C HIS A 5 -2.72 9.86 -6.37
N SER A 6 -3.41 10.73 -7.13
CA SER A 6 -3.95 11.99 -6.60
C SER A 6 -5.12 11.76 -5.65
N LEU A 7 -5.89 10.67 -5.83
CA LEU A 7 -6.95 10.28 -4.90
C LEU A 7 -6.34 9.74 -3.60
N LEU A 8 -5.32 8.88 -3.70
CA LEU A 8 -4.61 8.37 -2.52
C LEU A 8 -3.94 9.48 -1.71
N SER A 9 -3.40 10.50 -2.38
CA SER A 9 -2.84 11.70 -1.72
C SER A 9 -3.85 12.47 -0.87
N LEU A 10 -5.16 12.41 -1.17
CA LEU A 10 -6.20 13.03 -0.33
C LEU A 10 -6.39 12.30 1.00
N CYS A 11 -5.88 11.07 1.14
CA CYS A 11 -5.91 10.35 2.39
C CYS A 11 -4.80 10.77 3.36
N ALA A 12 -3.74 11.42 2.88
CA ALA A 12 -2.64 11.86 3.73
C ALA A 12 -3.15 12.86 4.80
N PRO A 13 -2.66 12.82 6.05
CA PRO A 13 -1.59 11.96 6.57
C PRO A 13 -2.09 10.64 7.22
N ARG A 14 -3.34 10.22 6.95
CA ARG A 14 -3.90 8.99 7.56
C ARG A 14 -3.28 7.75 6.90
N PRO A 15 -3.00 6.68 7.66
CA PRO A 15 -2.42 5.46 7.13
C PRO A 15 -3.37 4.77 6.14
N VAL A 16 -2.82 4.23 5.04
CA VAL A 16 -3.58 3.49 4.03
C VAL A 16 -2.85 2.21 3.67
N PHE A 17 -3.60 1.10 3.59
CA PHE A 17 -3.11 -0.20 3.17
C PHE A 17 -3.71 -0.57 1.81
N LEU A 18 -2.85 -0.95 0.88
CA LEU A 18 -3.22 -1.39 -0.46
C LEU A 18 -2.77 -2.84 -0.66
N ASN A 19 -3.54 -3.60 -1.43
CA ASN A 19 -3.22 -4.98 -1.76
C ASN A 19 -3.44 -5.29 -3.25
N GLY A 20 -2.92 -6.44 -3.68
CA GLY A 20 -3.18 -6.99 -5.01
C GLY A 20 -2.79 -8.45 -5.11
N GLY A 21 -3.57 -9.22 -5.88
CA GLY A 21 -3.32 -10.62 -6.18
C GLY A 21 -2.68 -10.79 -7.55
N ILE A 22 -1.63 -11.61 -7.66
CA ILE A 22 -0.95 -11.86 -8.95
C ILE A 22 -1.85 -12.51 -10.00
N GLN A 23 -2.83 -13.32 -9.58
CA GLN A 23 -3.74 -13.99 -10.51
C GLN A 23 -4.90 -13.09 -10.93
N ASP A 24 -4.94 -11.85 -10.44
CA ASP A 24 -5.93 -10.83 -10.79
C ASP A 24 -5.29 -9.71 -11.61
N SER A 25 -4.92 -10.01 -12.85
CA SER A 25 -4.33 -9.03 -13.76
C SER A 25 -5.28 -7.89 -14.13
N TRP A 26 -6.59 -8.07 -13.94
CA TRP A 26 -7.60 -7.07 -14.29
C TRP A 26 -7.52 -5.82 -13.41
N THR A 27 -7.11 -5.98 -12.14
CA THR A 27 -6.96 -4.87 -11.20
C THR A 27 -5.64 -4.13 -11.34
N ASP A 28 -4.75 -4.58 -12.24
CA ASP A 28 -3.38 -4.08 -12.40
C ASP A 28 -2.66 -3.87 -11.06
N PRO A 29 -2.26 -4.96 -10.36
CA PRO A 29 -1.59 -4.87 -9.08
C PRO A 29 -0.32 -3.99 -9.12
N TYR A 30 0.37 -3.95 -10.26
CA TYR A 30 1.54 -3.10 -10.45
C TYR A 30 1.14 -1.62 -10.56
N GLY A 31 0.05 -1.29 -11.24
CA GLY A 31 -0.55 0.04 -11.25
C GLY A 31 -0.99 0.51 -9.85
N ILE A 32 -1.48 -0.39 -9.01
CA ILE A 32 -1.76 -0.10 -7.58
C ILE A 32 -0.47 0.25 -6.83
N TYR A 33 0.61 -0.50 -7.05
CA TYR A 33 1.93 -0.16 -6.51
C TYR A 33 2.41 1.22 -6.97
N LEU A 34 2.29 1.53 -8.27
CA LEU A 34 2.66 2.85 -8.81
C LEU A 34 1.80 3.98 -8.23
N THR A 35 0.52 3.70 -7.94
CA THR A 35 -0.37 4.64 -7.25
C THR A 35 0.14 4.97 -5.86
N ALA A 36 0.58 3.97 -5.10
CA ALA A 36 1.19 4.13 -3.77
C ALA A 36 2.53 4.90 -3.83
N ALA A 37 3.39 4.54 -4.78
CA ALA A 37 4.65 5.25 -5.02
C ALA A 37 4.41 6.73 -5.39
N GLY A 38 3.44 7.00 -6.28
CA GLY A 38 3.09 8.36 -6.71
C GLY A 38 2.47 9.24 -5.61
N ALA A 39 1.83 8.65 -4.59
CA ALA A 39 1.31 9.40 -3.45
C ALA A 39 2.35 9.70 -2.36
N THR A 40 3.48 8.98 -2.37
CA THR A 40 4.56 9.10 -1.37
C THR A 40 5.04 10.53 -1.13
N PRO A 41 5.27 11.38 -2.17
CA PRO A 41 5.70 12.75 -1.96
C PRO A 41 4.73 13.60 -1.14
N VAL A 42 3.42 13.32 -1.19
CA VAL A 42 2.42 14.05 -0.40
C VAL A 42 2.43 13.62 1.07
N TYR A 43 2.67 12.34 1.34
CA TYR A 43 2.87 11.87 2.72
C TYR A 43 4.15 12.47 3.31
N GLU A 44 5.25 12.46 2.56
CA GLU A 44 6.52 13.06 2.96
C GLU A 44 6.40 14.58 3.22
N LEU A 45 5.66 15.29 2.38
CA LEU A 45 5.36 16.71 2.58
C LEU A 45 4.67 16.99 3.92
N LEU A 46 3.83 16.07 4.38
CA LEU A 46 3.11 16.17 5.65
C LEU A 46 3.87 15.54 6.83
N GLY A 47 5.16 15.23 6.65
CA GLY A 47 6.02 14.65 7.69
C GLY A 47 5.72 13.19 8.03
N LYS A 48 5.05 12.49 7.11
CA LYS A 48 4.79 11.05 7.17
C LYS A 48 5.70 10.28 6.24
N GLN A 49 5.83 8.99 6.46
CA GLN A 49 6.59 8.13 5.56
C GLN A 49 5.62 7.55 4.53
N GLY A 50 5.85 7.74 3.24
CA GLY A 50 4.98 7.14 2.21
C GLY A 50 5.23 5.64 2.05
N LEU A 51 5.20 5.16 0.81
CA LEU A 51 5.50 3.77 0.51
C LEU A 51 7.00 3.51 0.61
N VAL A 52 7.40 2.47 1.35
CA VAL A 52 8.80 2.05 1.50
C VAL A 52 8.98 0.66 0.91
N VAL A 53 9.62 0.60 -0.26
CA VAL A 53 10.00 -0.66 -0.93
C VAL A 53 11.49 -0.60 -1.24
N PRO A 54 12.33 -1.45 -0.62
CA PRO A 54 13.77 -1.49 -0.90
C PRO A 54 14.12 -2.19 -2.21
N ASP A 55 13.18 -2.94 -2.78
CA ASP A 55 13.34 -3.64 -4.06
C ASP A 55 12.97 -2.73 -5.25
N ASP A 56 13.52 -2.98 -6.44
CA ASP A 56 13.15 -2.25 -7.66
C ASP A 56 11.65 -2.40 -8.03
N LYS A 57 11.04 -3.51 -7.61
CA LYS A 57 9.63 -3.87 -7.84
C LYS A 57 9.08 -4.66 -6.64
N PRO A 58 7.77 -4.60 -6.38
CA PRO A 58 7.19 -5.36 -5.29
C PRO A 58 7.33 -6.85 -5.53
N ARG A 59 7.81 -7.56 -4.50
CA ARG A 59 7.94 -9.01 -4.49
C ARG A 59 6.64 -9.67 -4.04
N ILE A 60 6.37 -10.85 -4.58
CA ILE A 60 5.20 -11.67 -4.23
C ILE A 60 5.36 -12.20 -2.79
N ASP A 61 4.26 -12.21 -2.05
CA ASP A 61 4.11 -12.60 -0.65
C ASP A 61 5.01 -11.82 0.33
N VAL A 62 5.41 -10.60 -0.06
CA VAL A 62 6.13 -9.65 0.79
C VAL A 62 5.20 -8.52 1.22
N SER A 63 5.23 -8.18 2.51
CA SER A 63 4.42 -7.11 3.09
C SER A 63 5.26 -5.86 3.29
N TYR A 64 5.02 -4.82 2.50
CA TYR A 64 5.68 -3.52 2.62
C TYR A 64 4.84 -2.62 3.51
N ILE A 65 4.97 -2.80 4.83
CA ILE A 65 4.12 -2.16 5.85
C ILE A 65 4.90 -1.20 6.77
N SER A 66 6.12 -0.83 6.40
CA SER A 66 7.00 -0.01 7.26
C SER A 66 6.69 1.48 7.25
N GLY A 67 6.13 2.01 6.16
CA GLY A 67 5.68 3.41 6.06
C GLY A 67 4.18 3.56 6.38
N ASP A 68 3.66 4.79 6.28
CA ASP A 68 2.24 5.13 6.45
C ASP A 68 1.39 4.80 5.21
N VAL A 69 2.02 4.55 4.07
CA VAL A 69 1.39 3.88 2.93
C VAL A 69 1.95 2.48 2.83
N ALA A 70 1.08 1.49 3.02
CA ALA A 70 1.43 0.08 2.96
C ALA A 70 0.98 -0.56 1.65
N TYR A 71 1.75 -1.54 1.18
CA TYR A 71 1.41 -2.35 0.03
C TYR A 71 1.76 -3.82 0.26
N ARG A 72 0.85 -4.73 -0.12
CA ARG A 72 1.09 -6.17 -0.11
C ARG A 72 0.69 -6.78 -1.45
N TYR A 73 1.58 -7.61 -1.99
CA TYR A 73 1.34 -8.32 -3.24
C TYR A 73 1.33 -9.82 -2.96
N HIS A 74 0.20 -10.50 -3.11
CA HIS A 74 0.05 -11.90 -2.71
C HIS A 74 -0.13 -12.85 -3.91
N ASN A 75 0.21 -14.13 -3.74
CA ASN A 75 0.10 -15.15 -4.79
C ASN A 75 -1.34 -15.65 -5.06
N GLY A 76 -2.37 -14.88 -4.67
CA GLY A 76 -3.78 -15.24 -4.82
C GLY A 76 -4.44 -14.63 -6.05
N GLY A 77 -5.74 -14.90 -6.21
CA GLY A 77 -6.62 -14.23 -7.18
C GLY A 77 -7.33 -13.02 -6.59
N HIS A 78 -8.55 -12.76 -7.05
CA HIS A 78 -9.38 -11.64 -6.59
C HIS A 78 -9.95 -11.90 -5.18
N THR A 79 -9.09 -11.85 -4.17
CA THR A 79 -9.41 -12.08 -2.76
C THR A 79 -8.44 -11.32 -1.87
N ASP A 80 -8.95 -10.81 -0.76
CA ASP A 80 -8.23 -10.12 0.32
C ASP A 80 -7.80 -11.05 1.45
N ALA A 81 -8.26 -12.31 1.46
CA ALA A 81 -8.01 -13.29 2.52
C ALA A 81 -6.51 -13.40 2.93
N PRO A 82 -5.54 -13.44 1.99
CA PRO A 82 -4.12 -13.56 2.33
C PRO A 82 -3.54 -12.31 2.99
N ASP A 83 -4.18 -11.14 2.85
CA ASP A 83 -3.61 -9.86 3.26
C ASP A 83 -4.00 -9.46 4.68
N TRP A 84 -5.09 -10.00 5.21
CA TRP A 84 -5.59 -9.73 6.56
C TRP A 84 -4.51 -9.79 7.65
N PRO A 85 -3.62 -10.80 7.70
CA PRO A 85 -2.55 -10.82 8.69
C PRO A 85 -1.63 -9.59 8.65
N ALA A 86 -1.23 -9.15 7.45
CA ALA A 86 -0.41 -7.95 7.29
C ALA A 86 -1.19 -6.66 7.52
N PHE A 87 -2.48 -6.65 7.18
CA PHE A 87 -3.36 -5.53 7.52
C PHE A 87 -3.46 -5.36 9.03
N PHE A 88 -3.63 -6.44 9.80
CA PHE A 88 -3.66 -6.35 11.26
C PHE A 88 -2.33 -5.88 11.85
N GLU A 89 -1.20 -6.38 11.34
CA GLU A 89 0.13 -5.92 11.75
C GLU A 89 0.40 -4.45 11.39
N PHE A 90 -0.14 -3.99 10.26
CA PHE A 90 -0.07 -2.59 9.88
C PHE A 90 -0.97 -1.73 10.77
N ALA A 91 -2.21 -2.14 10.99
CA ALA A 91 -3.21 -1.39 11.74
C ALA A 91 -2.85 -1.27 13.23
N SER A 92 -2.24 -2.29 13.84
CA SER A 92 -1.82 -2.27 15.24
C SER A 92 -0.89 -1.09 15.55
N LYS A 93 0.00 -0.72 14.62
CA LYS A 93 0.90 0.44 14.74
C LYS A 93 0.18 1.77 14.96
N TYR A 94 -1.08 1.87 14.55
CA TYR A 94 -1.88 3.10 14.60
C TYR A 94 -3.06 3.02 15.57
N LEU A 95 -3.50 1.81 15.94
CA LEU A 95 -4.68 1.58 16.76
C LEU A 95 -4.37 1.24 18.22
N ASP A 96 -3.17 0.73 18.53
CA ASP A 96 -2.78 0.33 19.90
C ASP A 96 -2.41 1.52 20.82
N GLY A 97 -2.56 2.76 20.34
CA GLY A 97 -2.26 3.99 21.06
C GLY A 97 -3.47 4.68 21.72
N ARG A 98 -4.51 3.92 22.09
CA ARG A 98 -5.68 4.44 22.82
C ARG A 98 -5.89 3.77 24.16
#